data_AF-V4B062-F1
#
_entry.id   AF-V4B062-F1
#
_cell.length_a   1.000
_cell.length_b   1.000
_cell.length_c   1.000
_cell.angle_alpha   90.00
_cell.angle_beta   90.00
_cell.angle_gamma   90.00
#
_symmetry.space_group_name_H-M   'P 1'
#
loop_
_entity.id
_entity.type
_entity.pdbx_description
1 polymer ?
#
loop_
_entity_poly.entity_id
_entity_poly.type
_entity_poly.pdbx_seq_one_letter_code
_entity_poly.pdbx_strand_id
1 'polypeptide(L)'
;GGRFKPNTCKADQKVAIVIAYRDRRKHLLDFLYNILPMLKRQQLDFTIFVVEQAGTEMFNRGLLMNVGVLESLKIDNYTCFIFHDVDMYPIHDFNLYKCEDKPKHMAVALQKSHFQLLFEGYYGGVSALNKTHVEMTNGFSNAFFGWGGEDGNHRDRIRAKGLKTVRYPLRYSRYATPGHKRDKTNPTNPERFQMMQNTKARMVYDGLNSVVYNVTDITYLKLYINITIVIDKTAVLKVSILLNTLKTAYIHVYFLRFLTCFELHGSLVDSPLSR
;
A
#
# COMPACT_ATOMS: atom_id res chain seq x y z
N GLY A 1 -14.59 -16.44 7.74
CA GLY A 1 -13.53 -15.48 7.38
C GLY A 1 -14.03 -14.33 6.54
N GLY A 2 -15.07 -13.59 6.97
CA GLY A 2 -15.44 -12.29 6.38
C GLY A 2 -15.60 -12.18 4.87
N ARG A 3 -15.95 -13.29 4.21
CA ARG A 3 -16.11 -13.38 2.77
C ARG A 3 -17.58 -13.23 2.40
N PHE A 4 -17.85 -12.52 1.33
CA PHE A 4 -19.17 -12.43 0.71
C PHE A 4 -19.03 -12.47 -0.80
N LYS A 5 -19.97 -13.16 -1.46
CA LYS A 5 -20.13 -13.18 -2.91
C LYS A 5 -21.64 -13.11 -3.21
N PRO A 6 -22.08 -12.35 -4.22
CA PRO A 6 -23.49 -12.34 -4.61
C PRO A 6 -23.96 -13.72 -5.08
N ASN A 7 -25.18 -14.10 -4.71
CA ASN A 7 -25.77 -15.39 -5.13
C ASN A 7 -26.51 -15.30 -6.47
N THR A 8 -26.87 -14.09 -6.91
CA THR A 8 -27.70 -13.85 -8.10
C THR A 8 -26.92 -13.39 -9.33
N CYS A 9 -25.63 -13.05 -9.16
CA CYS A 9 -24.77 -12.58 -10.24
C CYS A 9 -23.30 -12.94 -9.96
N LYS A 10 -22.47 -12.82 -11.00
CA LYS A 10 -21.00 -12.93 -10.88
C LYS A 10 -20.41 -11.52 -10.83
N ALA A 11 -19.71 -11.19 -9.75
CA ALA A 11 -18.99 -9.92 -9.65
C ALA A 11 -17.81 -9.89 -10.63
N ASP A 12 -17.55 -8.72 -11.23
CA ASP A 12 -16.46 -8.51 -12.21
C ASP A 12 -15.07 -8.64 -11.57
N GLN A 13 -14.97 -8.35 -10.28
CA GLN A 13 -13.71 -8.28 -9.53
C GLN A 13 -13.84 -8.98 -8.20
N LYS A 14 -12.73 -9.57 -7.76
CA LYS A 14 -12.57 -10.10 -6.40
C LYS A 14 -11.75 -9.12 -5.59
N VAL A 15 -12.35 -8.60 -4.52
CA VAL A 15 -11.86 -7.43 -3.77
C VAL A 15 -11.29 -7.85 -2.42
N ALA A 16 -10.01 -7.58 -2.19
CA ALA A 16 -9.38 -7.67 -0.89
C ALA A 16 -9.46 -6.30 -0.20
N ILE A 17 -10.17 -6.22 0.92
CA ILE A 17 -10.22 -5.01 1.75
C ILE A 17 -9.19 -5.20 2.87
N VAL A 18 -8.07 -4.49 2.78
CA VAL A 18 -6.92 -4.61 3.67
C VAL A 18 -6.93 -3.48 4.68
N ILE A 19 -6.92 -3.83 5.97
CA ILE A 19 -6.98 -2.91 7.09
C ILE A 19 -5.72 -3.09 7.94
N ALA A 20 -4.87 -2.07 7.98
CA ALA A 20 -3.77 -2.02 8.93
C ALA A 20 -4.30 -1.73 10.34
N TYR A 21 -3.95 -2.56 11.33
CA TYR A 21 -4.63 -2.57 12.63
C TYR A 21 -3.69 -2.80 13.80
N ARG A 22 -3.96 -2.11 14.92
CA ARG A 22 -3.43 -2.39 16.26
C ARG A 22 -4.32 -1.69 17.30
N ASP A 23 -4.80 -2.42 18.32
CA ASP A 23 -5.50 -1.88 19.50
C ASP A 23 -6.65 -0.89 19.22
N ARG A 24 -7.46 -1.16 18.18
CA ARG A 24 -8.54 -0.27 17.73
C ARG A 24 -9.91 -0.94 17.72
N ARG A 25 -10.17 -1.83 18.69
CA ARG A 25 -11.37 -2.70 18.71
C ARG A 25 -12.69 -1.97 18.48
N LYS A 26 -12.90 -0.83 19.17
CA LYS A 26 -14.12 -0.02 18.99
C LYS A 26 -14.29 0.46 17.55
N HIS A 27 -13.22 1.02 16.96
CA HIS A 27 -13.24 1.46 15.57
C HIS A 27 -13.46 0.30 14.60
N LEU A 28 -12.88 -0.88 14.85
CA LEU A 28 -13.11 -2.05 14.02
C LEU A 28 -14.58 -2.49 14.05
N LEU A 29 -15.22 -2.48 15.21
CA LEU A 29 -16.65 -2.77 15.33
C LEU A 29 -17.51 -1.73 14.61
N ASP A 30 -17.22 -0.44 14.79
CA ASP A 30 -17.91 0.65 14.09
C ASP A 30 -17.74 0.54 12.57
N PHE A 31 -16.52 0.24 12.11
CA PHE A 31 -16.21 0.01 10.70
C PHE A 31 -17.01 -1.17 10.14
N LEU A 32 -16.95 -2.34 10.76
CA LEU A 32 -17.65 -3.55 10.29
C LEU A 32 -19.16 -3.35 10.24
N TYR A 33 -19.73 -2.69 11.26
CA TYR A 33 -21.16 -2.39 11.33
C TYR A 33 -21.62 -1.56 10.13
N ASN A 34 -20.85 -0.54 9.75
CA ASN A 34 -21.22 0.37 8.68
C ASN A 34 -20.85 -0.15 7.28
N ILE A 35 -19.69 -0.79 7.13
CA ILE A 35 -19.18 -1.16 5.80
C ILE A 35 -19.88 -2.39 5.22
N LEU A 36 -20.19 -3.40 6.05
CA LEU A 36 -20.66 -4.70 5.56
C LEU A 36 -22.01 -4.59 4.81
N PRO A 37 -23.03 -3.86 5.31
CA PRO A 37 -24.27 -3.68 4.57
C PRO A 37 -24.05 -2.97 3.23
N MET A 38 -23.18 -1.96 3.19
CA MET A 38 -22.86 -1.23 1.96
C MET A 38 -22.20 -2.12 0.92
N LEU A 39 -21.16 -2.87 1.29
CA LEU A 39 -20.44 -3.76 0.36
C LEU A 39 -21.35 -4.83 -0.24
N LYS A 40 -22.30 -5.34 0.55
CA LYS A 40 -23.32 -6.29 0.06
C LYS A 40 -24.27 -5.64 -0.94
N ARG A 41 -24.73 -4.41 -0.69
CA ARG A 41 -25.57 -3.65 -1.63
C ARG A 41 -24.83 -3.31 -2.93
N GLN A 42 -23.50 -3.15 -2.88
CA GLN A 42 -22.64 -2.99 -4.05
C GLN A 42 -22.38 -4.31 -4.82
N GLN A 43 -22.92 -5.44 -4.35
CA GLN A 43 -22.80 -6.76 -5.01
C GLN A 43 -21.34 -7.18 -5.30
N LEU A 44 -20.43 -6.95 -4.35
CA LEU A 44 -19.01 -7.31 -4.49
C LEU A 44 -18.74 -8.77 -4.11
N ASP A 45 -17.80 -9.43 -4.78
CA ASP A 45 -17.08 -10.61 -4.24
C ASP A 45 -15.90 -10.08 -3.43
N PHE A 46 -16.01 -10.05 -2.10
CA PHE A 46 -15.02 -9.43 -1.23
C PHE A 46 -14.65 -10.27 -0.02
N THR A 47 -13.46 -10.01 0.50
CA THR A 47 -12.99 -10.50 1.81
C THR A 47 -12.34 -9.35 2.58
N ILE A 48 -12.66 -9.24 3.87
CA ILE A 48 -12.02 -8.27 4.77
C ILE A 48 -10.83 -8.92 5.49
N PHE A 49 -9.66 -8.32 5.34
CA PHE A 49 -8.40 -8.70 5.96
C PHE A 49 -7.99 -7.64 6.98
N VAL A 50 -7.98 -8.01 8.26
CA VAL A 50 -7.43 -7.18 9.34
C VAL A 50 -6.01 -7.67 9.58
N VAL A 51 -5.03 -6.82 9.27
CA VAL A 51 -3.61 -7.12 9.46
C VAL A 51 -3.16 -6.45 10.75
N GLU A 52 -3.03 -7.26 11.80
CA GLU A 52 -2.75 -6.83 13.16
C GLU A 52 -1.25 -6.85 13.45
N GLN A 53 -0.69 -5.69 13.80
CA GLN A 53 0.70 -5.58 14.24
C GLN A 53 0.78 -5.84 15.76
N ALA A 54 1.27 -7.02 16.12
CA ALA A 54 1.60 -7.37 17.49
C ALA A 54 2.96 -6.79 17.92
N GLY A 55 3.19 -6.77 19.24
CA GLY A 55 4.44 -6.28 19.84
C GLY A 55 4.47 -4.76 20.07
N THR A 56 5.66 -4.25 20.41
CA THR A 56 5.85 -2.86 20.88
C THR A 56 6.54 -1.95 19.87
N GLU A 57 6.94 -2.48 18.71
CA GLU A 57 7.51 -1.68 17.63
C GLU A 57 6.55 -0.57 17.19
N MET A 58 7.09 0.53 16.67
CA MET A 58 6.25 1.61 16.14
C MET A 58 5.33 1.07 15.04
N PHE A 59 4.09 1.58 15.00
CA PHE A 59 3.12 1.16 14.00
C PHE A 59 3.64 1.46 12.59
N ASN A 60 3.51 0.49 11.68
CA ASN A 60 3.96 0.62 10.30
C ASN A 60 2.84 0.29 9.33
N ARG A 61 2.03 1.31 9.02
CA ARG A 61 0.84 1.18 8.18
C ARG A 61 1.18 0.65 6.78
N GLY A 62 2.19 1.19 6.12
CA GLY A 62 2.56 0.80 4.76
C GLY A 62 2.99 -0.67 4.67
N LEU A 63 3.80 -1.13 5.62
CA LEU A 63 4.19 -2.53 5.72
C LEU A 63 2.98 -3.44 5.90
N LEU A 64 2.03 -3.09 6.79
CA LEU A 64 0.83 -3.90 7.02
C LEU A 64 -0.05 -4.00 5.78
N MET A 65 -0.14 -2.94 4.97
CA MET A 65 -0.84 -2.98 3.68
C MET A 65 -0.16 -3.95 2.71
N ASN A 66 1.18 -3.96 2.63
CA ASN A 66 1.93 -4.91 1.82
C ASN A 66 1.70 -6.36 2.28
N VAL A 67 1.71 -6.61 3.59
CA VAL A 67 1.41 -7.93 4.15
C VAL A 67 0.01 -8.39 3.77
N GLY A 68 -0.98 -7.50 3.88
CA GLY A 68 -2.36 -7.84 3.49
C GLY A 68 -2.49 -8.20 2.01
N VAL A 69 -1.74 -7.56 1.11
CA VAL A 69 -1.67 -7.97 -0.31
C VAL A 69 -1.11 -9.38 -0.44
N LEU A 70 0.05 -9.66 0.18
CA LEU A 70 0.74 -10.95 0.04
C LEU A 70 -0.07 -12.10 0.64
N GLU A 71 -0.61 -11.93 1.85
CA GLU A 71 -1.37 -12.97 2.54
C GLU A 71 -2.75 -13.21 1.91
N SER A 72 -3.43 -12.15 1.45
CA SER A 72 -4.71 -12.35 0.74
C SER A 72 -4.53 -13.14 -0.55
N LEU A 73 -3.44 -12.91 -1.29
CA LEU A 73 -3.13 -13.64 -2.52
C LEU A 73 -2.78 -15.12 -2.30
N LYS A 74 -2.37 -15.53 -1.09
CA LYS A 74 -2.22 -16.95 -0.72
C LYS A 74 -3.56 -17.64 -0.52
N ILE A 75 -4.61 -16.88 -0.20
CA ILE A 75 -5.96 -17.40 0.09
C ILE A 75 -6.80 -17.48 -1.19
N ASP A 76 -6.72 -16.47 -2.06
CA ASP A 76 -7.46 -16.45 -3.32
C ASP A 76 -6.84 -15.45 -4.33
N ASN A 77 -7.22 -15.55 -5.60
CA ASN A 77 -6.79 -14.64 -6.66
C ASN A 77 -7.59 -13.32 -6.64
N TYR A 78 -7.29 -12.45 -5.68
CA TYR A 78 -7.83 -11.09 -5.62
C TYR A 78 -7.24 -10.23 -6.74
N THR A 79 -8.10 -9.48 -7.43
CA THR A 79 -7.72 -8.61 -8.56
C THR A 79 -7.81 -7.13 -8.22
N CYS A 80 -8.47 -6.80 -7.11
CA CYS A 80 -8.62 -5.45 -6.59
C CYS A 80 -8.27 -5.38 -5.10
N PHE A 81 -7.51 -4.37 -4.72
CA PHE A 81 -7.11 -4.12 -3.33
C PHE A 81 -7.62 -2.75 -2.87
N ILE A 82 -8.37 -2.75 -1.77
CA ILE A 82 -8.80 -1.54 -1.07
C ILE A 82 -7.96 -1.43 0.20
N PHE A 83 -7.13 -0.40 0.30
CA PHE A 83 -6.34 -0.09 1.49
C PHE A 83 -7.11 0.87 2.36
N HIS A 84 -7.34 0.52 3.63
CA HIS A 84 -8.35 1.17 4.44
C HIS A 84 -7.89 1.44 5.89
N ASP A 85 -8.09 2.68 6.36
CA ASP A 85 -7.96 3.02 7.77
C ASP A 85 -9.17 2.52 8.58
N VAL A 86 -8.95 1.86 9.71
CA VAL A 86 -10.03 1.27 10.50
C VAL A 86 -10.96 2.31 11.16
N ASP A 87 -10.53 3.56 11.30
CA ASP A 87 -11.24 4.62 12.02
C ASP A 87 -12.07 5.54 11.13
N MET A 88 -12.46 5.07 9.95
CA MET A 88 -13.37 5.78 9.06
C MET A 88 -14.26 4.83 8.29
N TYR A 89 -15.39 5.34 7.80
CA TYR A 89 -16.29 4.58 6.92
C TYR A 89 -17.03 5.53 5.98
N PRO A 90 -17.38 5.09 4.77
CA PRO A 90 -18.06 5.91 3.78
C PRO A 90 -19.49 6.20 4.25
N ILE A 91 -19.97 7.40 3.97
CA ILE A 91 -21.35 7.82 4.27
C ILE A 91 -22.29 7.44 3.12
N HIS A 92 -21.76 7.23 1.92
CA HIS A 92 -22.56 7.03 0.71
C HIS A 92 -22.15 5.78 -0.07
N ASP A 93 -23.14 4.96 -0.43
CA ASP A 93 -22.99 3.73 -1.21
C ASP A 93 -22.45 3.94 -2.64
N PHE A 94 -22.49 5.16 -3.19
CA PHE A 94 -21.97 5.46 -4.52
C PHE A 94 -20.46 5.65 -4.55
N ASN A 95 -19.79 5.62 -3.39
CA ASN A 95 -18.35 5.40 -3.37
C ASN A 95 -18.07 3.90 -3.55
N LEU A 96 -17.93 3.47 -4.80
CA LEU A 96 -17.83 2.04 -5.12
C LEU A 96 -16.50 1.45 -4.63
N TYR A 97 -16.57 0.40 -3.80
CA TYR A 97 -15.43 -0.34 -3.24
C TYR A 97 -14.90 -1.37 -4.24
N LYS A 98 -14.60 -0.90 -5.45
CA LYS A 98 -14.00 -1.65 -6.54
C LYS A 98 -12.90 -0.85 -7.21
N CYS A 99 -12.05 -1.53 -7.96
CA CYS A 99 -10.94 -0.92 -8.67
C CYS A 99 -11.40 -0.49 -10.07
N GLU A 100 -10.72 0.52 -10.60
CA GLU A 100 -10.94 1.07 -11.94
C GLU A 100 -9.63 1.01 -12.73
N ASP A 101 -9.66 1.45 -13.98
CA ASP A 101 -8.47 1.57 -14.85
C ASP A 101 -7.39 2.49 -14.27
N LYS A 102 -7.77 3.37 -13.34
CA LYS A 102 -6.89 4.30 -12.64
C LYS A 102 -6.91 4.04 -11.13
N PRO A 103 -5.78 4.19 -10.42
CA PRO A 103 -5.77 4.20 -8.96
C PRO A 103 -6.78 5.21 -8.42
N LYS A 104 -7.55 4.85 -7.40
CA LYS A 104 -8.61 5.71 -6.85
C LYS A 104 -8.28 6.12 -5.43
N HIS A 105 -8.39 7.42 -5.15
CA HIS A 105 -8.43 7.94 -3.79
C HIS A 105 -9.89 8.10 -3.37
N MET A 106 -10.29 7.35 -2.35
CA MET A 106 -11.70 7.21 -1.96
C MET A 106 -12.07 8.15 -0.81
N ALA A 107 -11.19 8.32 0.18
CA ALA A 107 -11.43 9.13 1.37
C ALA A 107 -11.16 10.63 1.12
N VAL A 108 -11.92 11.26 0.24
CA VAL A 108 -11.67 12.63 -0.23
C VAL A 108 -12.22 13.69 0.74
N ALA A 109 -13.43 13.49 1.26
CA ALA A 109 -14.16 14.45 2.06
C ALA A 109 -14.40 13.89 3.46
N LEU A 110 -13.55 14.24 4.43
CA LEU A 110 -13.62 13.67 5.78
C LEU A 110 -14.52 14.51 6.68
N GLN A 111 -15.25 13.89 7.60
CA GLN A 111 -16.06 14.60 8.60
C GLN A 111 -15.20 15.57 9.43
N LYS A 112 -14.01 15.15 9.85
CA LYS A 112 -13.04 16.01 10.58
C LYS A 112 -12.51 17.20 9.78
N SER A 113 -12.70 17.21 8.46
CA SER A 113 -12.35 18.32 7.57
C SER A 113 -13.58 19.03 7.01
N HIS A 114 -14.72 18.93 7.71
CA HIS A 114 -16.00 19.50 7.28
C HIS A 114 -16.39 19.09 5.85
N PHE A 115 -16.08 17.84 5.49
CA PHE A 115 -16.30 17.26 4.16
C PHE A 115 -15.61 17.99 3.01
N GLN A 116 -14.48 18.65 3.30
CA GLN A 116 -13.59 19.22 2.30
C GLN A 116 -12.32 18.39 2.13
N LEU A 117 -11.70 18.48 0.96
CA LEU A 117 -10.38 17.91 0.72
C LEU A 117 -9.33 18.68 1.54
N LEU A 118 -8.54 17.96 2.35
CA LEU A 118 -7.55 18.57 3.24
C LEU A 118 -6.53 19.45 2.50
N PHE A 119 -5.99 18.95 1.37
CA PHE A 119 -5.12 19.66 0.44
C PHE A 119 -5.04 18.85 -0.86
N GLU A 120 -4.62 19.47 -1.96
CA GLU A 120 -4.63 18.83 -3.29
C GLU A 120 -3.92 17.47 -3.31
N GLY A 121 -2.74 17.40 -2.69
CA GLY A 121 -1.93 16.20 -2.58
C GLY A 121 -2.42 15.15 -1.59
N TYR A 122 -3.51 15.35 -0.85
CA TYR A 122 -3.93 14.39 0.18
C TYR A 122 -4.26 13.01 -0.41
N TYR A 123 -3.71 11.93 0.17
CA TYR A 123 -3.88 10.56 -0.32
C TYR A 123 -4.05 9.54 0.82
N GLY A 124 -4.43 10.01 2.01
CA GLY A 124 -4.60 9.15 3.19
C GLY A 124 -5.99 8.56 3.31
N GLY A 125 -6.23 7.78 4.36
CA GLY A 125 -7.53 7.17 4.61
C GLY A 125 -7.75 5.90 3.78
N VAL A 126 -8.33 6.06 2.59
CA VAL A 126 -8.80 4.93 1.77
C VAL A 126 -8.43 5.11 0.31
N SER A 127 -7.84 4.07 -0.28
CA SER A 127 -7.50 4.02 -1.71
C SER A 127 -7.75 2.65 -2.32
N ALA A 128 -7.94 2.60 -3.65
CA ALA A 128 -8.14 1.38 -4.41
C ALA A 128 -7.13 1.26 -5.55
N LEU A 129 -6.44 0.12 -5.61
CA LEU A 129 -5.51 -0.22 -6.68
C LEU A 129 -5.80 -1.65 -7.17
N ASN A 130 -5.86 -1.83 -8.49
CA ASN A 130 -5.89 -3.18 -9.05
C ASN A 130 -4.52 -3.87 -8.85
N LYS A 131 -4.48 -5.19 -9.03
CA LYS A 131 -3.26 -5.98 -8.86
C LYS A 131 -2.07 -5.43 -9.67
N THR A 132 -2.29 -5.07 -10.93
CA THR A 132 -1.27 -4.47 -11.80
C THR A 132 -0.70 -3.18 -11.22
N HIS A 133 -1.53 -2.27 -10.70
CA HIS A 133 -1.06 -1.02 -10.08
C HIS A 133 -0.25 -1.29 -8.81
N VAL A 134 -0.66 -2.28 -8.01
CA VAL A 134 0.07 -2.69 -6.79
C VAL A 134 1.46 -3.20 -7.16
N GLU A 135 1.56 -4.05 -8.18
CA GLU A 135 2.83 -4.59 -8.70
C GLU A 135 3.71 -3.48 -9.30
N MET A 136 3.15 -2.62 -10.17
CA MET A 136 3.88 -1.51 -10.80
C MET A 136 4.51 -0.57 -9.77
N THR A 137 3.82 -0.32 -8.66
CA THR A 137 4.28 0.60 -7.60
C THR A 137 5.18 -0.07 -6.56
N ASN A 138 5.39 -1.39 -6.66
CA ASN A 138 6.03 -2.20 -5.63
C ASN A 138 5.35 -2.00 -4.25
N GLY A 139 4.02 -1.82 -4.25
CA GLY A 139 3.23 -1.52 -3.06
C GLY A 139 3.64 -0.25 -2.31
N PHE A 140 3.52 -0.30 -0.98
CA PHE A 140 3.89 0.78 -0.05
C PHE A 140 5.36 0.68 0.35
N SER A 141 5.95 1.76 0.88
CA SER A 141 7.24 1.67 1.57
C SER A 141 7.08 0.93 2.89
N ASN A 142 8.05 0.06 3.21
CA ASN A 142 8.14 -0.63 4.48
C ASN A 142 8.89 0.18 5.55
N ALA A 143 9.48 1.32 5.18
CA ALA A 143 10.40 2.05 6.04
C ALA A 143 9.71 3.11 6.94
N PHE A 144 8.42 3.39 6.73
CA PHE A 144 7.69 4.40 7.51
C PHE A 144 7.20 3.84 8.85
N PHE A 145 8.11 3.76 9.81
CA PHE A 145 7.79 3.50 11.22
C PHE A 145 7.37 4.80 11.89
N GLY A 146 6.23 4.79 12.58
CA GLY A 146 5.68 6.01 13.18
C GLY A 146 4.60 6.66 12.32
N TRP A 147 4.07 7.78 12.78
CA TRP A 147 3.01 8.50 12.08
C TRP A 147 3.57 9.43 10.99
N GLY A 148 3.00 9.31 9.78
CA GLY A 148 3.00 10.34 8.74
C GLY A 148 4.02 10.14 7.61
N GLY A 149 3.58 10.52 6.40
CA GLY A 149 4.39 10.60 5.18
C GLY A 149 4.25 9.39 4.25
N GLU A 150 3.79 8.25 4.76
CA GLU A 150 3.64 7.00 4.02
C GLU A 150 2.56 7.11 2.92
N ASP A 151 1.45 7.80 3.19
CA ASP A 151 0.40 8.07 2.20
C ASP A 151 0.92 8.94 1.04
N GLY A 152 1.70 9.97 1.39
CA GLY A 152 2.35 10.85 0.42
C GLY A 152 3.38 10.11 -0.41
N ASN A 153 4.19 9.25 0.22
CA ASN A 153 5.12 8.36 -0.46
C ASN A 153 4.39 7.43 -1.43
N HIS A 154 3.29 6.79 -1.02
CA HIS A 154 2.53 5.89 -1.90
C HIS A 154 1.91 6.63 -3.09
N ARG A 155 1.35 7.82 -2.89
CA ARG A 155 0.93 8.71 -3.99
C ARG A 155 2.08 9.02 -4.96
N ASP A 156 3.26 9.31 -4.44
CA ASP A 156 4.41 9.68 -5.27
C ASP A 156 4.97 8.46 -6.03
N ARG A 157 4.86 7.24 -5.50
CA ARG A 157 5.11 5.97 -6.23
C ARG A 157 4.15 5.80 -7.41
N ILE A 158 2.87 6.06 -7.20
CA ILE A 158 1.83 6.01 -8.25
C ILE A 158 2.19 7.00 -9.37
N ARG A 159 2.49 8.25 -9.01
CA ARG A 159 2.90 9.29 -9.98
C ARG A 159 4.19 8.93 -10.72
N ALA A 160 5.17 8.35 -10.03
CA ALA A 160 6.43 7.92 -10.64
C ALA A 160 6.27 6.84 -11.70
N LYS A 161 5.14 6.11 -11.70
CA LYS A 161 4.78 5.11 -12.71
C LYS A 161 3.86 5.66 -13.81
N GLY A 162 3.68 6.97 -13.88
CA GLY A 162 2.83 7.63 -14.87
C GLY A 162 1.33 7.45 -14.62
N LEU A 163 0.94 6.84 -13.50
CA LEU A 163 -0.46 6.62 -13.15
C LEU A 163 -1.07 7.89 -12.56
N LYS A 164 -2.29 8.21 -12.97
CA LYS A 164 -3.06 9.36 -12.46
C LYS A 164 -4.16 8.87 -11.54
N THR A 165 -4.15 9.35 -10.30
CA THR A 165 -5.21 9.07 -9.33
C THR A 165 -6.53 9.73 -9.75
N VAL A 166 -7.63 9.00 -9.61
CA VAL A 166 -8.99 9.54 -9.73
C VAL A 166 -9.68 9.68 -8.37
N ARG A 167 -10.63 10.60 -8.29
CA ARG A 167 -11.47 10.86 -7.12
C ARG A 167 -12.91 11.02 -7.60
N TYR A 168 -13.86 10.42 -6.91
CA TYR A 168 -15.27 10.67 -7.16
C TYR A 168 -15.67 12.06 -6.63
N PRO A 169 -16.78 12.66 -7.13
CA PRO A 169 -17.31 13.91 -6.61
C PRO A 169 -17.45 13.90 -5.09
N LEU A 170 -17.19 15.05 -4.45
CA LEU A 170 -17.15 15.16 -2.98
C LEU A 170 -18.42 14.63 -2.30
N ARG A 171 -19.60 14.79 -2.91
CA ARG A 171 -20.87 14.29 -2.37
C ARG A 171 -20.92 12.77 -2.19
N TYR A 172 -20.20 12.02 -3.01
CA TYR A 172 -20.11 10.56 -2.92
C TYR A 172 -18.89 10.11 -2.10
N SER A 173 -17.81 10.90 -2.10
CA SER A 173 -16.55 10.59 -1.42
C SER A 173 -16.50 11.03 0.06
N ARG A 174 -17.65 11.13 0.74
CA ARG A 174 -17.73 11.54 2.16
C ARG A 174 -17.47 10.37 3.09
N TYR A 175 -16.63 10.60 4.11
CA TYR A 175 -16.33 9.63 5.16
C TYR A 175 -16.65 10.19 6.54
N ALA A 176 -17.33 9.39 7.34
CA ALA A 176 -17.40 9.60 8.77
C ALA A 176 -16.03 9.25 9.37
N THR A 177 -15.57 10.07 10.31
CA THR A 177 -14.29 9.86 11.00
C THR A 177 -14.53 10.02 12.50
N PRO A 178 -15.01 8.97 13.19
CA PRO A 178 -15.17 9.00 14.64
C PRO A 178 -13.89 9.50 15.32
N GLY A 179 -14.04 10.46 16.23
CA GLY A 179 -12.90 11.09 16.88
C GLY A 179 -12.12 10.09 17.72
N HIS A 180 -10.78 10.17 17.65
CA HIS A 180 -9.89 9.41 18.53
C HIS A 180 -8.74 10.29 19.00
N LYS A 181 -8.20 9.99 20.18
CA LYS A 181 -6.97 10.63 20.65
C LYS A 181 -5.79 10.12 19.83
N ARG A 182 -4.75 10.95 19.71
CA ARG A 182 -3.50 10.53 19.07
C ARG A 182 -2.86 9.43 19.91
N ASP A 183 -2.43 8.35 19.26
CA ASP A 183 -1.74 7.24 19.91
C ASP A 183 -0.34 7.71 20.33
N LYS A 184 -0.09 7.70 21.64
CA LYS A 184 1.20 8.13 22.22
C LYS A 184 2.34 7.17 21.87
N THR A 185 2.02 5.92 21.54
CA THR A 185 3.00 4.89 21.12
C THR A 185 3.37 5.00 19.63
N ASN A 186 2.72 5.91 18.90
CA ASN A 186 2.95 6.15 17.47
C ASN A 186 3.38 7.61 17.22
N PRO A 187 4.61 7.99 17.64
CA PRO A 187 5.11 9.35 17.47
C PRO A 187 5.22 9.72 15.98
N THR A 188 5.27 11.02 15.69
CA THR A 188 5.55 11.50 14.33
C THR A 188 6.91 10.98 13.88
N ASN A 189 6.99 10.41 12.68
CA ASN A 189 8.26 10.03 12.09
C ASN A 189 9.07 11.31 11.72
N PRO A 190 10.24 11.55 12.33
CA PRO A 190 11.04 12.76 12.05
C PRO A 190 11.64 12.76 10.64
N GLU A 191 11.93 11.60 10.07
CA GLU A 191 12.58 11.43 8.76
C GLU A 191 11.58 11.46 7.59
N ARG A 192 10.27 11.52 7.86
CA ARG A 192 9.21 11.37 6.84
C ARG A 192 9.39 12.22 5.59
N PHE A 193 9.85 13.48 5.73
CA PHE A 193 10.05 14.37 4.58
C PHE A 193 11.26 13.96 3.74
N GLN A 194 12.37 13.59 4.38
CA GLN A 194 13.55 13.08 3.69
C GLN A 194 13.24 11.75 2.96
N MET A 195 12.47 10.88 3.60
CA MET A 195 12.01 9.64 2.99
C MET A 195 11.11 9.88 1.78
N MET A 196 10.20 10.86 1.88
CA MET A 196 9.33 11.27 0.76
C MET A 196 10.13 11.84 -0.42
N GLN A 197 11.15 12.68 -0.17
CA GLN A 197 12.02 13.20 -1.24
C GLN A 197 12.71 12.07 -2.02
N ASN A 198 13.05 10.97 -1.35
CA ASN A 198 13.74 9.82 -1.94
C ASN A 198 12.80 8.75 -2.52
N THR A 199 11.49 8.99 -2.60
CA THR A 199 10.47 8.00 -3.00
C THR A 199 10.83 7.28 -4.30
N LYS A 200 11.11 8.03 -5.37
CA LYS A 200 11.37 7.46 -6.71
C LYS A 200 12.61 6.58 -6.74
N ALA A 201 13.66 6.95 -5.99
CA ALA A 201 14.89 6.17 -5.91
C ALA A 201 14.69 4.89 -5.09
N ARG A 202 13.97 4.99 -3.96
CA ARG A 202 13.77 3.91 -2.99
C ARG A 202 12.76 2.85 -3.44
N MET A 203 11.71 3.23 -4.16
CA MET A 203 10.59 2.32 -4.47
C MET A 203 10.99 1.06 -5.23
N VAL A 204 12.18 1.03 -5.85
CA VAL A 204 12.73 -0.14 -6.55
C VAL A 204 13.17 -1.25 -5.58
N TYR A 205 13.63 -0.91 -4.37
CA TYR A 205 14.19 -1.86 -3.39
C TYR A 205 13.47 -1.83 -2.01
N ASP A 206 12.53 -0.91 -1.83
CA ASP A 206 11.72 -0.78 -0.63
C ASP A 206 10.25 -0.95 -1.02
N GLY A 207 9.64 -2.10 -0.73
CA GLY A 207 8.25 -2.39 -1.04
C GLY A 207 7.86 -3.86 -0.92
N LEU A 208 6.93 -4.33 -1.74
CA LEU A 208 6.49 -5.74 -1.76
C LEU A 208 7.64 -6.73 -1.91
N ASN A 209 8.66 -6.36 -2.70
CA ASN A 209 9.84 -7.19 -2.92
C ASN A 209 10.81 -7.28 -1.74
N SER A 210 10.60 -6.51 -0.68
CA SER A 210 11.55 -6.40 0.44
C SER A 210 10.89 -6.37 1.81
N VAL A 211 9.58 -6.66 1.86
CA VAL A 211 8.85 -6.67 3.12
C VAL A 211 9.26 -7.87 3.98
N VAL A 212 9.53 -7.62 5.26
CA VAL A 212 9.96 -8.63 6.23
C VAL A 212 8.98 -8.63 7.40
N TYR A 213 8.43 -9.79 7.71
CA TYR A 213 7.46 -9.99 8.78
C TYR A 213 7.41 -11.47 9.15
N ASN A 214 6.91 -11.77 10.35
CA ASN A 214 6.59 -13.13 10.76
C ASN A 214 5.10 -13.20 11.11
N VAL A 215 4.38 -14.14 10.50
CA VAL A 215 2.97 -14.41 10.82
C VAL A 215 2.93 -15.26 12.07
N THR A 216 2.29 -14.75 13.13
CA THR A 216 2.14 -15.49 14.39
C THR A 216 0.81 -16.22 14.47
N ASP A 217 -0.24 -15.68 13.84
CA ASP A 217 -1.56 -16.29 13.80
C ASP A 217 -2.37 -15.86 12.57
N ILE A 218 -3.21 -16.77 12.07
CA ILE A 218 -4.25 -16.46 11.07
C ILE A 218 -5.57 -17.04 11.56
N THR A 219 -6.49 -16.18 12.01
CA THR A 219 -7.80 -16.59 12.51
C THR A 219 -8.93 -16.19 11.56
N TYR A 220 -9.73 -17.17 11.15
CA TYR A 220 -10.89 -16.99 10.27
C TYR A 220 -12.16 -16.66 11.05
N LEU A 221 -12.36 -15.39 11.40
CA LEU A 221 -13.54 -14.93 12.13
C LEU A 221 -14.78 -14.83 11.23
N LYS A 222 -15.96 -14.67 11.85
CA LYS A 222 -17.23 -14.56 11.12
C LYS A 222 -17.22 -13.42 10.10
N LEU A 223 -16.75 -12.24 10.51
CA LEU A 223 -16.88 -10.99 9.73
C LEU A 223 -15.61 -10.54 9.01
N TYR A 224 -14.44 -11.09 9.35
CA TYR A 224 -13.15 -10.78 8.72
C TYR A 224 -12.17 -11.94 8.92
N ILE A 225 -11.01 -11.88 8.28
CA ILE A 225 -9.85 -12.72 8.58
C ILE A 225 -8.85 -11.85 9.34
N ASN A 226 -8.42 -12.31 10.52
CA ASN A 226 -7.35 -11.67 11.29
C ASN A 226 -6.03 -12.30 10.92
N ILE A 227 -5.04 -11.48 10.56
CA ILE A 227 -3.68 -11.90 10.29
C ILE A 227 -2.80 -11.15 11.27
N THR A 228 -2.32 -11.85 12.30
CA THR A 228 -1.46 -11.26 13.31
C THR A 228 -0.01 -11.48 12.91
N ILE A 229 0.75 -10.39 12.88
CA ILE A 229 2.18 -10.42 12.56
C ILE A 229 3.00 -9.74 13.64
N VAL A 230 4.26 -10.14 13.72
CA VAL A 230 5.32 -9.38 14.40
C VAL A 230 6.31 -8.86 13.37
N ILE A 231 6.85 -7.67 13.63
CA ILE A 231 7.87 -7.04 12.80
C ILE A 231 9.08 -6.66 13.66
N ASP A 232 10.26 -6.73 13.06
CA ASP A 232 11.51 -6.21 13.63
C ASP A 232 11.96 -5.04 12.76
N LYS A 233 12.00 -3.83 13.34
CA LYS A 233 12.37 -2.62 12.60
C LYS A 233 13.76 -2.73 11.99
N THR A 234 14.72 -3.29 12.71
CA THR A 234 16.10 -3.44 12.27
C THR A 234 16.18 -4.39 11.08
N ALA A 235 15.49 -5.52 11.13
CA ALA A 235 15.44 -6.48 10.03
C ALA A 235 14.80 -5.87 8.77
N VAL A 236 13.66 -5.19 8.92
CA VAL A 236 12.95 -4.51 7.81
C VAL A 236 13.86 -3.49 7.12
N LEU A 237 14.55 -2.65 7.88
CA LEU A 237 15.43 -1.62 7.31
C LEU A 237 16.69 -2.22 6.69
N LYS A 238 17.27 -3.27 7.29
CA LYS A 238 18.47 -3.96 6.76
C LYS A 238 18.22 -4.57 5.37
N VAL A 239 17.08 -5.21 5.14
CA VAL A 239 16.79 -5.83 3.83
C VAL A 239 16.71 -4.79 2.72
N SER A 240 16.07 -3.65 2.96
CA SER A 240 16.01 -2.55 1.98
C SER A 240 17.42 -2.01 1.64
N ILE A 241 18.30 -1.90 2.65
CA ILE A 241 19.69 -1.46 2.45
C ILE A 241 20.47 -2.50 1.63
N LEU A 242 20.34 -3.80 1.96
CA LEU A 242 21.02 -4.87 1.24
C LEU A 242 20.63 -4.89 -0.24
N LEU A 243 19.34 -4.78 -0.55
CA LEU A 243 18.85 -4.72 -1.93
C LEU A 243 19.36 -3.50 -2.68
N ASN A 244 19.46 -2.34 -2.01
CA ASN A 244 20.06 -1.14 -2.60
C ASN A 244 21.57 -1.35 -2.91
N THR A 245 22.31 -1.99 -2.01
CA THR A 245 23.73 -2.31 -2.21
C THR A 245 23.92 -3.29 -3.37
N LEU A 246 23.12 -4.37 -3.43
CA LEU A 246 23.16 -5.35 -4.52
C LEU A 246 22.84 -4.72 -5.87
N LYS A 247 21.85 -3.82 -5.93
CA LYS A 247 21.53 -3.05 -7.15
C LYS A 247 22.72 -2.19 -7.59
N THR A 248 23.34 -1.48 -6.65
CA THR A 248 24.50 -0.62 -6.94
C THR A 248 25.68 -1.44 -7.44
N ALA A 249 25.97 -2.57 -6.79
CA ALA A 249 27.03 -3.50 -7.21
C ALA A 249 26.76 -4.08 -8.61
N TYR A 250 25.52 -4.48 -8.90
CA TYR A 250 25.13 -4.97 -10.23
C TYR A 250 25.36 -3.90 -11.31
N ILE A 251 24.94 -2.65 -11.06
CA ILE A 251 25.20 -1.54 -11.99
C ILE A 251 26.70 -1.34 -12.20
N HIS A 252 27.51 -1.39 -11.14
CA HIS A 252 28.96 -1.29 -11.25
C HIS A 252 29.58 -2.42 -12.08
N VAL A 253 29.15 -3.66 -11.88
CA VAL A 253 29.64 -4.81 -12.67
C VAL A 253 29.28 -4.66 -14.15
N TYR A 254 28.06 -4.21 -14.46
CA TYR A 254 27.64 -3.97 -15.84
C TYR A 254 28.38 -2.78 -16.48
N PHE A 255 28.63 -1.71 -15.72
CA PHE A 255 29.40 -0.57 -16.20
C PHE A 255 30.87 -0.94 -16.47
N LEU A 256 31.49 -1.73 -15.60
CA LEU A 256 32.84 -2.27 -15.82
C LEU A 256 32.89 -3.23 -17.03
N ARG A 257 31.87 -4.07 -17.21
CA ARG A 257 31.75 -4.90 -18.43
C ARG A 257 31.57 -4.07 -19.70
N PHE A 258 30.86 -2.96 -19.62
CA PHE A 258 30.69 -2.04 -20.75
C PHE A 258 32.00 -1.32 -21.09
N LEU A 259 32.74 -0.84 -20.08
CA LEU A 259 34.06 -0.22 -20.27
C LEU A 259 35.09 -1.19 -20.84
N THR A 260 35.16 -2.42 -20.33
CA THR A 260 36.05 -3.46 -20.87
C THR A 260 35.69 -3.85 -22.30
N CYS A 261 34.41 -3.87 -22.67
CA CYS A 261 33.99 -4.02 -24.07
C CYS A 261 34.44 -2.85 -24.96
N PHE A 262 34.42 -1.62 -24.43
CA PHE A 262 34.85 -0.41 -25.15
C PHE A 262 36.37 -0.37 -25.37
N GLU A 263 37.15 -0.77 -24.37
CA GLU A 263 38.61 -0.91 -24.50
C GLU A 263 38.99 -2.01 -25.50
N LEU A 264 38.25 -3.12 -25.55
CA LEU A 264 38.48 -4.22 -26.50
C LEU A 264 38.09 -3.87 -27.95
N HIS A 265 37.15 -2.94 -28.17
CA HIS A 265 36.75 -2.49 -29.52
C HIS A 265 37.48 -1.21 -29.98
N GLY A 266 38.17 -0.51 -29.09
CA GLY A 266 38.97 0.69 -29.41
C GLY A 266 40.35 0.40 -30.00
N SER A 267 40.78 -0.86 -30.10
CA SER A 267 42.12 -1.25 -30.58
C SER A 267 42.18 -1.78 -32.02
N LEU A 268 41.11 -1.64 -32.81
CA LEU A 268 41.03 -2.13 -34.19
C LEU A 268 40.66 -1.04 -35.21
N VAL A 269 41.31 0.12 -35.16
CA VAL A 269 41.39 1.03 -36.32
C VAL A 269 42.75 1.73 -36.31
N ASP A 270 43.76 1.08 -36.86
CA ASP A 270 44.90 1.76 -37.49
C ASP A 270 45.48 0.83 -38.56
N SER A 271 44.97 0.98 -39.77
CA SER A 271 45.55 0.45 -41.00
C SER A 271 45.99 1.63 -41.86
N PRO A 272 47.30 1.83 -42.11
CA PRO A 272 47.77 2.83 -43.06
C PRO A 272 47.72 2.22 -44.46
N LEU A 273 46.76 2.63 -45.28
CA LEU A 273 46.81 2.37 -46.71
C LEU A 273 47.79 3.35 -47.37
N SER A 274 48.89 2.79 -47.85
CA SER A 274 49.86 3.41 -48.74
C SER A 274 49.61 2.95 -50.18
N ARG A 275 49.87 3.89 -51.11
CA ARG A 275 49.79 3.85 -52.59
C ARG A 275 48.45 4.20 -53.21
#